data_AF-A0A811M7G8-F1
#
_entry.id   AF-A0A811M7G8-F1
#
_cell.length_a   1.000
_cell.length_b   1.000
_cell.length_c   1.000
_cell.angle_alpha   90.00
_cell.angle_beta   90.00
_cell.angle_gamma   90.00
#
_symmetry.space_group_name_H-M   'P 1'
#
loop_
_entity.id
_entity.type
_entity.pdbx_description
1 polymer ?
#
loop_
_entity_poly.entity_id
_entity_poly.type
_entity_poly.pdbx_seq_one_letter_code
_entity_poly.pdbx_strand_id
1 'polypeptide(L)'
;MARRNDPAWFLFGAMVMLLFAAAAAAAAAQGCAPANFQPGQSFQRCTDLPVLGASLYWTYHPTNGTADLAFRAPQSSSGWVAWGINTERPSSMAGSSVFIASLDGNGGAVSVLMTYLETTSPTLTNGTLKLDVPVAPVAEYTAGAYTIYVTVALPGNSTQQNTVWQAGALSGGQIAPHPMSVSNMQSTMVLDFLSGGGGTSTGAPSFEVHRRNLRSFWGLKRSPPVMKGYHMRP
;
A
#
# COMPACT_ATOMS: atom_id res chain seq x y z
N MET A 1 -9.73 -6.70 66.52
CA MET A 1 -8.95 -5.86 65.60
C MET A 1 -7.82 -6.71 65.02
N ALA A 2 -7.95 -7.21 63.79
CA ALA A 2 -6.84 -7.78 63.05
C ALA A 2 -6.69 -6.94 61.77
N ARG A 3 -5.67 -6.09 61.75
CA ARG A 3 -5.21 -5.43 60.53
C ARG A 3 -4.41 -6.45 59.72
N ARG A 4 -4.61 -6.51 58.41
CA ARG A 4 -3.50 -6.60 57.45
C ARG A 4 -4.02 -6.40 56.03
N ASN A 5 -3.69 -5.23 55.49
CA ASN A 5 -3.52 -5.04 54.07
C ASN A 5 -2.41 -6.02 53.64
N ASP A 6 -2.79 -7.17 53.09
CA ASP A 6 -1.82 -8.12 52.57
C ASP A 6 -1.35 -7.65 51.18
N PRO A 7 -0.07 -7.26 51.01
CA PRO A 7 0.44 -6.74 49.74
C PRO A 7 0.34 -7.76 48.60
N ALA A 8 0.18 -9.05 48.92
CA ALA A 8 -0.02 -10.12 47.96
C ALA A 8 -1.30 -9.95 47.11
N TRP A 9 -2.38 -9.37 47.67
CA TRP A 9 -3.62 -9.13 46.93
C TRP A 9 -3.47 -8.01 45.90
N PHE A 10 -2.69 -6.98 46.23
CA PHE A 10 -2.37 -5.90 45.29
C PHE A 10 -1.45 -6.38 44.16
N LEU A 11 -0.49 -7.25 44.48
CA LEU A 11 0.40 -7.85 43.47
C LEU A 11 -0.35 -8.80 42.53
N PHE A 12 -1.27 -9.60 43.05
CA PHE A 12 -2.14 -10.45 42.22
C PHE A 12 -3.06 -9.61 41.31
N GLY A 13 -3.68 -8.55 41.85
CA GLY A 13 -4.51 -7.65 41.05
C GLY A 13 -3.73 -6.94 39.94
N ALA A 14 -2.51 -6.48 40.23
CA ALA A 14 -1.62 -5.86 39.24
C ALA A 14 -1.18 -6.86 38.16
N MET A 15 -0.83 -8.09 38.54
CA MET A 15 -0.42 -9.15 37.59
C MET A 15 -1.57 -9.57 36.67
N VAL A 16 -2.79 -9.68 37.20
CA VAL A 16 -4.00 -9.96 36.41
C VAL A 16 -4.29 -8.81 35.43
N MET A 17 -4.22 -7.55 35.88
CA MET A 17 -4.37 -6.38 34.99
C MET A 17 -3.33 -6.35 33.86
N LEU A 18 -2.07 -6.68 34.15
CA LEU A 18 -1.00 -6.78 33.15
C LEU A 18 -1.27 -7.92 32.14
N LEU A 19 -1.74 -9.07 32.60
CA LEU A 19 -2.13 -10.20 31.73
C LEU A 19 -3.31 -9.85 30.81
N PHE A 20 -4.32 -9.14 31.32
CA PHE A 20 -5.44 -8.66 30.52
C PHE A 20 -5.01 -7.59 29.50
N ALA A 21 -4.12 -6.67 29.87
CA ALA A 21 -3.57 -5.69 28.94
C ALA A 21 -2.76 -6.33 27.81
N ALA A 22 -1.93 -7.34 28.14
CA ALA A 22 -1.18 -8.11 27.14
C ALA A 22 -2.09 -8.92 26.20
N ALA A 23 -3.16 -9.53 26.72
CA ALA A 23 -4.14 -10.26 25.92
C ALA A 23 -4.95 -9.34 24.98
N ALA A 24 -5.32 -8.14 25.43
CA ALA A 24 -5.99 -7.15 24.60
C ALA A 24 -5.09 -6.62 23.47
N ALA A 25 -3.80 -6.40 23.74
CA ALA A 25 -2.82 -6.06 22.72
C ALA A 25 -2.63 -7.19 21.69
N ALA A 26 -2.59 -8.45 22.14
CA ALA A 26 -2.50 -9.62 21.26
C ALA A 26 -3.77 -9.83 20.40
N ALA A 27 -4.95 -9.51 20.95
CA ALA A 27 -6.21 -9.61 20.21
C ALA A 27 -6.35 -8.52 19.12
N ALA A 28 -5.75 -7.34 19.33
CA ALA A 28 -5.69 -6.28 18.31
C ALA A 28 -4.71 -6.58 17.16
N ALA A 29 -3.81 -7.56 17.34
CA ALA A 29 -2.83 -8.03 16.36
C ALA A 29 -3.29 -9.28 15.59
N GLN A 30 -4.56 -9.68 15.71
CA GLN A 30 -5.09 -10.88 15.04
C GLN A 30 -5.08 -10.70 13.52
N GLY A 31 -4.06 -11.24 12.85
CA GLY A 31 -4.11 -11.55 11.43
C GLY A 31 -2.99 -11.00 10.54
N CYS A 32 -1.92 -10.41 11.09
CA CYS A 32 -0.81 -9.92 10.26
C CYS A 32 0.40 -10.84 10.35
N ALA A 33 1.18 -10.89 9.27
CA ALA A 33 2.44 -11.61 9.28
C ALA A 33 3.33 -11.16 10.47
N PRO A 34 3.94 -12.08 11.24
CA PRO A 34 4.88 -11.67 12.27
C PRO A 34 6.04 -10.91 11.62
N ALA A 35 6.29 -9.69 12.06
CA ALA A 35 7.36 -8.84 11.57
C ALA A 35 8.28 -8.43 12.72
N ASN A 36 9.58 -8.71 12.57
CA ASN A 36 10.61 -8.23 13.48
C ASN A 36 11.03 -6.82 13.02
N PHE A 37 10.47 -5.79 13.65
CA PHE A 37 10.85 -4.42 13.36
C PHE A 37 12.14 -4.03 14.08
N GLN A 38 12.74 -2.92 13.64
CA GLN A 38 13.88 -2.29 14.31
C GLN A 38 13.60 -2.07 15.81
N PRO A 39 14.63 -2.14 16.68
CA PRO A 39 14.48 -1.89 18.10
C PRO A 39 13.75 -0.56 18.38
N GLY A 40 12.75 -0.60 19.26
CA GLY A 40 11.93 0.56 19.61
C GLY A 40 10.71 0.80 18.69
N GLN A 41 10.56 0.04 17.61
CA GLN A 41 9.36 0.10 16.77
C GLN A 41 8.33 -0.95 17.23
N SER A 42 7.19 -0.47 17.73
CA SER A 42 6.06 -1.31 18.11
C SER A 42 4.75 -0.65 17.70
N PHE A 43 3.82 -1.46 17.18
CA PHE A 43 2.55 -0.97 16.65
C PHE A 43 1.38 -1.64 17.37
N GLN A 44 0.32 -0.87 17.64
CA GLN A 44 -0.86 -1.37 18.36
C GLN A 44 -1.81 -2.16 17.47
N ARG A 45 -1.80 -1.87 16.17
CA ARG A 45 -2.70 -2.46 15.19
C ARG A 45 -1.94 -2.85 13.94
N CYS A 46 -2.53 -3.73 13.17
CA CYS A 46 -2.02 -4.09 11.86
C CYS A 46 -3.14 -4.66 10.97
N THR A 47 -2.86 -4.76 9.67
CA THR A 47 -3.69 -5.47 8.71
C THR A 47 -2.83 -6.01 7.56
N ASP A 48 -3.13 -7.21 7.07
CA ASP A 48 -2.58 -7.70 5.81
C ASP A 48 -3.36 -7.06 4.65
N LEU A 49 -2.62 -6.50 3.69
CA LEU A 49 -3.20 -5.87 2.52
C LEU A 49 -3.65 -6.94 1.52
N PRO A 50 -4.80 -6.78 0.85
CA PRO A 50 -5.40 -7.86 0.04
C PRO A 50 -4.55 -8.37 -1.13
N VAL A 51 -3.55 -7.59 -1.56
CA VAL A 51 -2.74 -7.85 -2.75
C VAL A 51 -1.30 -7.43 -2.53
N LEU A 52 -0.39 -7.98 -3.35
CA LEU A 52 1.06 -7.75 -3.31
C LEU A 52 1.76 -8.31 -2.05
N GLY A 53 1.07 -9.11 -1.22
CA GLY A 53 1.66 -9.74 -0.03
C GLY A 53 2.18 -8.73 0.99
N ALA A 54 1.61 -7.52 0.99
CA ALA A 54 2.04 -6.42 1.84
C ALA A 54 1.21 -6.38 3.13
N SER A 55 1.78 -5.79 4.17
CA SER A 55 1.11 -5.60 5.47
C SER A 55 1.35 -4.18 5.96
N LEU A 56 0.38 -3.63 6.69
CA LEU A 56 0.47 -2.34 7.33
C LEU A 56 0.31 -2.50 8.83
N TYR A 57 1.16 -1.82 9.60
CA TYR A 57 1.15 -1.79 11.06
C TYR A 57 1.09 -0.34 11.47
N TRP A 58 0.32 -0.01 12.50
CA TRP A 58 0.25 1.37 12.96
C TRP A 58 -0.13 1.52 14.43
N THR A 59 0.21 2.70 14.96
CA THR A 59 -0.28 3.24 16.22
C THR A 59 -0.87 4.61 15.91
N TYR A 60 -2.16 4.81 16.17
CA TYR A 60 -2.81 6.10 16.01
C TYR A 60 -2.75 6.90 17.31
N HIS A 61 -2.47 8.19 17.20
CA HIS A 61 -2.35 9.14 18.31
C HIS A 61 -3.47 10.18 18.22
N PRO A 62 -4.59 10.00 18.96
CA PRO A 62 -5.73 10.91 18.87
C PRO A 62 -5.42 12.34 19.35
N THR A 63 -4.41 12.51 20.20
CA THR A 63 -4.05 13.81 20.82
C THR A 63 -3.54 14.83 19.81
N ASN A 64 -2.87 14.37 18.76
CA ASN A 64 -2.28 15.22 17.72
C ASN A 64 -2.68 14.79 16.30
N GLY A 65 -3.55 13.77 16.18
CA GLY A 65 -4.05 13.29 14.89
C GLY A 65 -2.99 12.60 14.02
N THR A 66 -1.88 12.15 14.60
CA THR A 66 -0.82 11.46 13.84
C THR A 66 -0.96 9.95 13.92
N ALA A 67 -0.37 9.25 12.95
CA ALA A 67 -0.19 7.81 12.99
C ALA A 67 1.28 7.47 12.73
N ASP A 68 1.85 6.64 13.60
CA ASP A 68 3.12 5.96 13.35
C ASP A 68 2.82 4.68 12.60
N LEU A 69 3.56 4.43 11.52
CA LEU A 69 3.30 3.34 10.59
C LEU A 69 4.57 2.54 10.28
N ALA A 70 4.38 1.25 10.05
CA ALA A 70 5.28 0.43 9.26
C ALA A 70 4.50 -0.18 8.10
N PHE A 71 4.92 0.08 6.87
CA PHE A 71 4.46 -0.63 5.68
C PHE A 71 5.52 -1.65 5.27
N ARG A 72 5.16 -2.92 5.17
CA ARG A 72 6.08 -4.00 4.78
C ARG A 72 5.59 -4.70 3.54
N ALA A 73 6.46 -4.88 2.54
CA ALA A 73 6.10 -5.57 1.31
C ALA A 73 7.29 -6.37 0.72
N PRO A 74 7.04 -7.60 0.22
CA PRO A 74 8.07 -8.43 -0.40
C PRO A 74 8.53 -7.83 -1.73
N GLN A 75 9.84 -7.80 -1.97
CA GLN A 75 10.44 -7.34 -3.22
C GLN A 75 11.90 -7.79 -3.34
N SER A 76 12.38 -7.91 -4.58
CA SER A 76 13.80 -8.06 -4.86
C SER A 76 14.60 -6.80 -4.51
N SER A 77 15.90 -6.94 -4.28
CA SER A 77 16.81 -5.80 -4.06
C SER A 77 16.89 -4.88 -5.29
N SER A 78 16.60 -5.39 -6.49
CA SER A 78 16.50 -4.62 -7.73
C SER A 78 15.12 -3.99 -7.95
N GLY A 79 14.25 -3.99 -6.95
CA GLY A 79 12.92 -3.41 -7.01
C GLY A 79 12.69 -2.32 -5.98
N TRP A 80 11.46 -1.82 -5.97
CA TRP A 80 10.99 -0.80 -5.05
C TRP A 80 9.58 -1.16 -4.55
N VAL A 81 9.22 -0.61 -3.39
CA VAL A 81 7.85 -0.65 -2.87
C VAL A 81 7.41 0.75 -2.47
N ALA A 82 6.11 1.00 -2.47
CA ALA A 82 5.56 2.28 -2.07
C ALA A 82 4.27 2.12 -1.28
N TRP A 83 4.04 3.05 -0.37
CA TRP A 83 2.78 3.24 0.33
C TRP A 83 2.45 4.73 0.44
N GLY A 84 1.17 5.08 0.50
CA GLY A 84 0.78 6.47 0.70
C GLY A 84 -0.71 6.67 0.93
N ILE A 85 -1.06 7.94 1.10
CA ILE A 85 -2.43 8.42 1.32
C ILE A 85 -2.87 9.26 0.13
N ASN A 86 -4.03 8.93 -0.43
CA ASN A 86 -4.73 9.73 -1.44
C ASN A 86 -5.65 10.76 -0.78
N THR A 87 -5.30 12.03 -0.92
CA THR A 87 -6.02 13.16 -0.32
C THR A 87 -7.15 13.70 -1.19
N GLU A 88 -7.30 13.20 -2.42
CA GLU A 88 -8.30 13.69 -3.38
C GLU A 88 -9.48 12.73 -3.53
N ARG A 89 -9.22 11.46 -3.89
CA ARG A 89 -10.26 10.47 -4.20
C ARG A 89 -9.84 9.03 -3.94
N PRO A 90 -10.77 8.14 -3.55
CA PRO A 90 -10.49 6.71 -3.43
C PRO A 90 -10.21 6.05 -4.79
N SER A 91 -9.65 4.84 -4.77
CA SER A 91 -9.46 3.98 -5.95
C SER A 91 -8.61 4.59 -7.09
N SER A 92 -7.71 5.52 -6.77
CA SER A 92 -6.78 6.13 -7.73
C SER A 92 -5.40 6.32 -7.11
N MET A 93 -4.33 6.19 -7.89
CA MET A 93 -2.99 6.59 -7.45
C MET A 93 -2.76 8.10 -7.61
N ALA A 94 -3.41 8.73 -8.59
CA ALA A 94 -3.33 10.18 -8.77
C ALA A 94 -4.05 10.88 -7.61
N GLY A 95 -3.40 11.88 -7.02
CA GLY A 95 -3.84 12.53 -5.79
C GLY A 95 -3.16 11.99 -4.52
N SER A 96 -2.17 11.10 -4.65
CA SER A 96 -1.52 10.45 -3.51
C SER A 96 -0.20 11.10 -3.12
N SER A 97 -0.02 11.34 -1.83
CA SER A 97 1.28 11.56 -1.21
C SER A 97 1.87 10.20 -0.86
N VAL A 98 2.99 9.82 -1.49
CA VAL A 98 3.57 8.48 -1.38
C VAL A 98 5.02 8.51 -0.90
N PHE A 99 5.38 7.44 -0.20
CA PHE A 99 6.72 7.12 0.27
C PHE A 99 7.20 5.89 -0.51
N ILE A 100 8.30 6.01 -1.23
CA ILE A 100 8.85 4.95 -2.09
C ILE A 100 10.19 4.52 -1.51
N ALA A 101 10.31 3.25 -1.15
CA ALA A 101 11.55 2.65 -0.69
C ALA A 101 12.25 1.86 -1.81
N SER A 102 13.54 2.11 -1.97
CA SER A 102 14.43 1.36 -2.86
C SER A 102 15.86 1.41 -2.33
N LEU A 103 16.63 0.36 -2.60
CA LEU A 103 18.07 0.39 -2.41
C LEU A 103 18.70 1.46 -3.32
N ASP A 104 19.62 2.23 -2.76
CA ASP A 104 20.45 3.11 -3.57
C ASP A 104 21.38 2.30 -4.48
N GLY A 105 21.75 2.88 -5.62
CA GLY A 105 22.70 2.26 -6.55
C GLY A 105 24.14 2.24 -6.06
N ASN A 106 24.43 2.89 -4.91
CA ASN A 106 25.79 3.28 -4.52
C ASN A 106 26.31 2.67 -3.20
N GLY A 107 25.54 1.89 -2.45
CA GLY A 107 26.05 1.37 -1.18
C GLY A 107 25.16 0.38 -0.42
N GLY A 108 23.97 0.07 -0.93
CA GLY A 108 23.06 -0.88 -0.29
C GLY A 108 22.27 -0.29 0.87
N ALA A 109 22.29 1.03 1.05
CA ALA A 109 21.38 1.69 1.98
C ALA A 109 20.00 1.84 1.33
N VAL A 110 18.95 1.70 2.13
CA VAL A 110 17.58 1.92 1.66
C VAL A 110 17.25 3.40 1.76
N SER A 111 16.84 3.97 0.63
CA SER A 111 16.39 5.37 0.55
C SER A 111 14.86 5.43 0.55
N VAL A 112 14.31 6.56 1.02
CA VAL A 112 12.88 6.86 0.93
C VAL A 112 12.67 8.13 0.11
N LEU A 113 12.07 7.99 -1.07
CA LEU A 113 11.61 9.12 -1.88
C LEU A 113 10.20 9.50 -1.46
N MET A 114 9.98 10.79 -1.22
CA MET A 114 8.70 11.37 -0.79
C MET A 114 8.14 12.23 -1.90
N THR A 115 7.01 11.87 -2.51
CA THR A 115 6.46 12.65 -3.64
C THR A 115 4.95 12.65 -3.65
N TYR A 116 4.37 13.71 -4.21
CA TYR A 116 2.98 13.73 -4.60
C TYR A 116 2.80 13.26 -6.04
N LEU A 117 1.76 12.47 -6.30
CA LEU A 117 1.44 11.94 -7.62
C LEU A 117 0.31 12.78 -8.25
N GLU A 118 0.68 13.75 -9.09
CA GLU A 118 -0.30 14.61 -9.78
C GLU A 118 -1.12 13.83 -10.83
N THR A 119 -0.57 12.74 -11.38
CA THR A 119 -1.22 11.93 -12.43
C THR A 119 -0.90 10.44 -12.26
N THR A 120 -1.47 9.59 -13.14
CA THR A 120 -1.16 8.15 -13.22
C THR A 120 0.15 7.84 -13.97
N SER A 121 0.80 8.85 -14.55
CA SER A 121 2.15 8.75 -15.13
C SER A 121 3.00 9.93 -14.62
N PRO A 122 3.28 9.98 -13.31
CA PRO A 122 3.87 11.15 -12.68
C PRO A 122 5.38 11.21 -12.89
N THR A 123 5.91 12.43 -12.89
CA THR A 123 7.32 12.66 -12.57
C THR A 123 7.48 12.59 -11.05
N LEU A 124 8.49 11.86 -10.56
CA LEU A 124 8.75 11.72 -9.13
C LEU A 124 9.65 12.86 -8.66
N THR A 125 9.05 13.86 -8.00
CA THR A 125 9.77 15.03 -7.47
C THR A 125 9.84 14.92 -5.96
N ASN A 126 11.04 14.64 -5.43
CA ASN A 126 11.22 14.44 -3.99
C ASN A 126 10.85 15.70 -3.18
N GLY A 127 10.23 15.51 -2.01
CA GLY A 127 9.84 16.58 -1.09
C GLY A 127 8.54 17.30 -1.44
N THR A 128 7.66 16.72 -2.26
CA THR A 128 6.44 17.38 -2.76
C THR A 128 5.14 16.89 -2.12
N LEU A 129 5.19 16.22 -0.97
CA LEU A 129 4.00 15.68 -0.30
C LEU A 129 2.95 16.77 -0.03
N LYS A 130 1.67 16.38 -0.05
CA LYS A 130 0.51 17.19 0.35
C LYS A 130 -0.12 16.69 1.66
N LEU A 131 0.72 16.16 2.54
CA LEU A 131 0.39 15.81 3.92
C LEU A 131 1.59 16.06 4.82
N ASP A 132 1.35 16.31 6.10
CA ASP A 132 2.41 16.60 7.05
C ASP A 132 3.08 15.30 7.54
N VAL A 133 4.41 15.33 7.57
CA VAL A 133 5.26 14.22 8.02
C VAL A 133 6.16 14.74 9.15
N PRO A 134 5.73 14.61 10.41
CA PRO A 134 6.43 15.21 11.55
C PRO A 134 7.82 14.62 11.83
N VAL A 135 8.07 13.39 11.35
CA VAL A 135 9.32 12.66 11.56
C VAL A 135 9.86 12.22 10.21
N ALA A 136 11.17 12.38 10.00
CA ALA A 136 11.81 11.94 8.76
C ALA A 136 11.58 10.43 8.53
N PRO A 137 11.04 10.02 7.36
CA PRO A 137 10.86 8.61 7.03
C PRO A 137 12.17 7.86 6.98
N VAL A 138 12.13 6.60 7.41
CA VAL A 138 13.25 5.66 7.27
C VAL A 138 12.75 4.34 6.70
N ALA A 139 13.62 3.59 6.05
CA ALA A 139 13.28 2.30 5.52
C ALA A 139 14.46 1.32 5.65
N GLU A 140 14.13 0.03 5.55
CA GLU A 140 15.08 -1.07 5.62
C GLU A 140 14.73 -2.13 4.58
N TYR A 141 15.72 -2.97 4.26
CA TYR A 141 15.55 -4.13 3.39
C TYR A 141 16.11 -5.35 4.11
N THR A 142 15.23 -6.28 4.48
CA THR A 142 15.62 -7.48 5.23
C THR A 142 14.70 -8.64 4.89
N ALA A 143 15.30 -9.82 4.74
CA ALA A 143 14.62 -11.07 4.41
C ALA A 143 13.70 -10.96 3.16
N GLY A 144 14.19 -10.30 2.10
CA GLY A 144 13.47 -10.22 0.83
C GLY A 144 12.27 -9.25 0.82
N ALA A 145 12.21 -8.33 1.78
CA ALA A 145 11.14 -7.34 1.88
C ALA A 145 11.68 -5.99 2.32
N TYR A 146 11.03 -4.94 1.84
CA TYR A 146 11.22 -3.58 2.34
C TYR A 146 10.25 -3.32 3.50
N THR A 147 10.70 -2.59 4.51
CA THR A 147 9.84 -1.96 5.52
C THR A 147 10.02 -0.44 5.43
N ILE A 148 8.94 0.32 5.27
CA ILE A 148 8.92 1.78 5.33
C ILE A 148 8.32 2.20 6.65
N TYR A 149 9.05 2.99 7.43
CA TYR A 149 8.58 3.60 8.67
C TYR A 149 8.28 5.07 8.44
N VAL A 150 7.05 5.49 8.76
CA VAL A 150 6.60 6.87 8.60
C VAL A 150 5.72 7.30 9.76
N THR A 151 5.81 8.58 10.12
CA THR A 151 4.81 9.24 10.96
C THR A 151 4.10 10.27 10.10
N VAL A 152 2.78 10.19 9.99
CA VAL A 152 1.97 11.11 9.18
C VAL A 152 0.90 11.76 10.04
N ALA A 153 0.63 13.05 9.82
CA ALA A 153 -0.61 13.66 10.29
C ALA A 153 -1.75 13.23 9.35
N LEU A 154 -2.82 12.66 9.90
CA LEU A 154 -3.93 12.18 9.08
C LEU A 154 -4.70 13.38 8.49
N PRO A 155 -4.76 13.52 7.16
CA PRO A 155 -5.36 14.70 6.54
C PRO A 155 -6.88 14.73 6.74
N GLY A 156 -7.44 15.95 6.73
CA GLY A 156 -8.88 16.17 6.78
C GLY A 156 -9.54 15.92 8.13
N ASN A 157 -8.77 15.86 9.24
CA ASN A 157 -9.27 15.56 10.59
C ASN A 157 -10.09 14.25 10.64
N SER A 158 -9.69 13.27 9.82
CA SER A 158 -10.38 11.99 9.67
C SER A 158 -9.42 10.85 9.98
N THR A 159 -9.90 9.83 10.69
CA THR A 159 -9.14 8.57 10.86
C THR A 159 -9.33 7.64 9.67
N GLN A 160 -10.37 7.86 8.87
CA GLN A 160 -10.61 7.15 7.62
C GLN A 160 -9.81 7.81 6.49
N GLN A 161 -8.93 7.02 5.88
CA GLN A 161 -7.99 7.48 4.85
C GLN A 161 -8.05 6.57 3.62
N ASN A 162 -7.93 7.16 2.44
CA ASN A 162 -7.72 6.42 1.21
C ASN A 162 -6.24 6.08 1.12
N THR A 163 -5.89 4.81 1.23
CA THR A 163 -4.50 4.36 1.16
C THR A 163 -4.24 3.64 -0.16
N VAL A 164 -3.01 3.78 -0.65
CA VAL A 164 -2.53 3.13 -1.87
C VAL A 164 -1.17 2.49 -1.60
N TRP A 165 -0.87 1.40 -2.29
CA TRP A 165 0.44 0.79 -2.25
C TRP A 165 0.83 0.25 -3.62
N GLN A 166 2.13 0.10 -3.86
CA GLN A 166 2.65 -0.48 -5.09
C GLN A 166 3.97 -1.20 -4.85
N ALA A 167 4.32 -2.04 -5.82
CA ALA A 167 5.63 -2.64 -5.93
C ALA A 167 6.03 -2.73 -7.41
N GLY A 168 7.30 -2.51 -7.71
CA GLY A 168 7.82 -2.50 -9.08
C GLY A 168 9.32 -2.78 -9.15
N ALA A 169 9.82 -2.89 -10.38
CA ALA A 169 11.24 -3.05 -10.64
C ALA A 169 11.94 -1.68 -10.75
N LEU A 170 13.23 -1.64 -10.46
CA LEU A 170 14.09 -0.54 -10.86
C LEU A 170 14.50 -0.71 -12.33
N SER A 171 14.75 0.41 -13.00
CA SER A 171 15.35 0.45 -14.34
C SER A 171 16.52 1.41 -14.32
N GLY A 172 17.74 0.93 -14.59
CA GLY A 172 18.95 1.74 -14.48
C GLY A 172 19.17 2.35 -13.09
N GLY A 173 18.74 1.66 -12.03
CA GLY A 173 18.80 2.16 -10.65
C GLY A 173 17.75 3.21 -10.29
N GLN A 174 16.79 3.50 -11.17
CA GLN A 174 15.70 4.45 -10.94
C GLN A 174 14.36 3.73 -10.76
N ILE A 175 13.42 4.36 -10.05
CA ILE A 175 12.04 3.89 -9.90
C ILE A 175 11.38 3.81 -11.28
N ALA A 176 11.11 2.60 -11.78
CA ALA A 176 10.37 2.40 -13.02
C ALA A 176 8.85 2.29 -12.74
N PRO A 177 7.99 2.49 -13.74
CA PRO A 177 6.55 2.23 -13.61
C PRO A 177 6.28 0.82 -13.07
N HIS A 178 5.33 0.69 -12.15
CA HIS A 178 4.89 -0.62 -11.67
C HIS A 178 4.09 -1.36 -12.76
N PRO A 179 3.99 -2.70 -12.69
CA PRO A 179 3.15 -3.46 -13.61
C PRO A 179 1.67 -3.07 -13.51
N MET A 180 0.90 -3.32 -14.56
CA MET A 180 -0.56 -3.13 -14.59
C MET A 180 -1.31 -4.45 -14.30
N SER A 181 -0.75 -5.32 -13.47
CA SER A 181 -1.40 -6.58 -13.09
C SER A 181 -2.65 -6.32 -12.26
N VAL A 182 -3.54 -7.33 -12.15
CA VAL A 182 -4.74 -7.23 -11.30
C VAL A 182 -4.39 -6.83 -9.88
N SER A 183 -3.34 -7.42 -9.31
CA SER A 183 -2.87 -7.08 -7.97
C SER A 183 -2.45 -5.61 -7.86
N ASN A 184 -1.69 -5.07 -8.81
CA ASN A 184 -1.31 -3.66 -8.81
C ASN A 184 -2.53 -2.74 -8.94
N MET A 185 -3.52 -3.09 -9.78
CA MET A 185 -4.73 -2.29 -9.98
C MET A 185 -5.68 -2.31 -8.76
N GLN A 186 -5.60 -3.36 -7.95
CA GLN A 186 -6.38 -3.51 -6.72
C GLN A 186 -5.68 -2.97 -5.47
N SER A 187 -4.47 -2.39 -5.61
CA SER A 187 -3.64 -1.95 -4.46
C SER A 187 -4.08 -0.60 -3.89
N THR A 188 -5.37 -0.51 -3.55
CA THR A 188 -6.01 0.64 -2.90
C THR A 188 -6.99 0.14 -1.84
N MET A 189 -7.09 0.82 -0.70
CA MET A 189 -8.09 0.52 0.31
C MET A 189 -8.46 1.77 1.12
N VAL A 190 -9.71 1.82 1.59
CA VAL A 190 -10.12 2.79 2.61
C VAL A 190 -9.84 2.16 3.98
N LEU A 191 -8.95 2.76 4.74
CA LEU A 191 -8.54 2.28 6.06
C LEU A 191 -8.95 3.28 7.13
N ASP A 192 -9.63 2.80 8.18
CA ASP A 192 -9.82 3.58 9.40
C ASP A 192 -8.72 3.26 10.43
N PHE A 193 -7.86 4.24 10.68
CA PHE A 193 -6.74 4.14 11.60
C PHE A 193 -7.16 3.99 13.08
N LEU A 194 -8.41 4.31 13.43
CA LEU A 194 -8.92 4.14 14.79
C LEU A 194 -9.39 2.70 15.06
N SER A 195 -10.23 2.15 14.18
CA SER A 195 -10.83 0.82 14.34
C SER A 195 -9.99 -0.30 13.75
N GLY A 196 -9.16 0.00 12.74
CA GLY A 196 -8.43 -0.98 11.92
C GLY A 196 -9.28 -1.73 10.90
N GLY A 197 -10.55 -1.35 10.76
CA GLY A 197 -11.40 -1.85 9.69
C GLY A 197 -10.95 -1.27 8.35
N GLY A 198 -10.49 -2.13 7.45
CA GLY A 198 -10.49 -1.84 6.02
C GLY A 198 -11.91 -1.94 5.51
N GLY A 199 -12.52 -0.83 5.10
CA GLY A 199 -13.75 -0.89 4.30
C GLY A 199 -13.44 -1.68 3.04
N THR A 200 -14.34 -2.59 2.65
CA THR A 200 -14.27 -3.41 1.42
C THR A 200 -13.52 -2.67 0.33
N SER A 201 -12.45 -3.29 -0.19
CA SER A 201 -11.90 -2.88 -1.48
C SER A 201 -13.09 -2.78 -2.43
N THR A 202 -13.41 -1.57 -2.86
CA THR A 202 -14.36 -1.40 -3.95
C THR A 202 -13.67 -2.04 -5.14
N GLY A 203 -14.02 -3.31 -5.36
CA GLY A 203 -13.51 -4.10 -6.46
C GLY A 203 -13.57 -3.26 -7.73
N ALA A 204 -12.58 -3.46 -8.58
CA ALA A 204 -12.50 -2.82 -9.89
C ALA A 204 -13.90 -2.64 -10.48
N PRO A 205 -14.21 -1.50 -11.13
CA PRO A 205 -15.41 -1.46 -11.95
C PRO A 205 -15.36 -2.71 -12.82
N SER A 206 -16.41 -3.52 -12.74
CA SER A 206 -16.67 -4.55 -13.72
C SER A 206 -16.55 -3.84 -15.06
N PHE A 207 -15.43 -4.01 -15.75
CA PHE A 207 -15.44 -3.93 -17.19
C PHE A 207 -16.23 -5.15 -17.59
N GLU A 208 -17.54 -4.99 -17.55
CA GLU A 208 -18.47 -5.81 -18.27
C GLU A 208 -18.04 -5.62 -19.71
N VAL A 209 -17.10 -6.46 -20.15
CA VAL A 209 -16.75 -6.59 -21.54
C VAL A 209 -18.07 -6.99 -22.16
N HIS A 210 -18.76 -6.00 -22.72
CA HIS A 210 -19.84 -6.22 -23.65
C HIS A 210 -19.21 -7.06 -24.76
N ARG A 211 -19.32 -8.40 -24.62
CA ARG A 211 -19.07 -9.35 -25.69
C ARG A 211 -20.09 -9.00 -26.76
N ARG A 212 -19.74 -8.03 -27.61
CA ARG A 212 -20.39 -7.90 -28.90
C ARG A 212 -20.13 -9.23 -29.60
N ASN A 213 -21.24 -9.92 -29.89
CA ASN A 213 -21.28 -11.19 -30.59
C ASN A 213 -20.33 -11.19 -31.80
N LEU A 214 -19.19 -11.87 -31.70
CA LEU A 214 -18.43 -12.31 -32.86
C LEU A 214 -19.15 -13.50 -33.51
N ARG A 215 -20.31 -13.23 -34.12
CA ARG A 215 -21.00 -14.14 -35.03
C ARG A 215 -21.59 -13.33 -36.17
N SER A 216 -20.74 -12.98 -37.12
CA SER A 216 -21.11 -12.67 -38.51
C SER A 216 -19.87 -12.22 -39.29
N PHE A 217 -18.90 -13.12 -39.47
CA PHE A 217 -17.92 -12.95 -40.55
C PHE A 217 -17.43 -14.31 -41.05
N TRP A 218 -18.37 -15.10 -41.55
CA TRP A 218 -18.09 -16.18 -42.50
C TRP A 218 -19.13 -16.10 -43.61
N GLY A 219 -18.66 -15.81 -44.81
CA GLY A 219 -19.46 -15.95 -46.04
C GLY A 219 -19.79 -14.65 -46.75
N LEU A 220 -18.83 -14.09 -47.46
CA LEU A 220 -19.10 -13.64 -48.83
C LEU A 220 -17.79 -13.64 -49.63
N LYS A 221 -17.63 -14.68 -50.47
CA LYS A 221 -16.64 -14.70 -51.54
C LYS A 221 -16.84 -13.45 -52.40
N ARG A 222 -15.87 -12.55 -52.43
CA ARG A 222 -15.78 -11.54 -53.49
C ARG A 222 -15.11 -12.19 -54.69
N SER A 223 -15.83 -12.29 -55.79
CA SER A 223 -15.30 -12.64 -57.11
C SER A 223 -14.23 -11.63 -57.54
N PRO A 224 -13.19 -12.04 -58.31
CA PRO A 224 -12.19 -11.13 -58.83
C PRO A 224 -12.76 -10.26 -59.97
N PRO A 225 -12.26 -9.02 -60.16
CA PRO A 225 -12.66 -8.18 -61.29
C PRO A 225 -12.05 -8.69 -62.61
N VAL A 226 -12.87 -8.66 -63.65
CA VAL A 226 -12.52 -8.96 -65.05
C VAL A 226 -11.58 -7.89 -65.58
N MET A 227 -10.37 -8.27 -65.99
CA MET A 227 -9.46 -7.44 -66.78
C MET A 227 -10.01 -7.30 -68.21
N LYS A 228 -10.40 -6.08 -68.59
CA LYS A 228 -10.64 -5.73 -70.00
C LYS A 228 -9.29 -5.64 -70.73
N GLY A 229 -9.08 -6.54 -71.69
CA GLY A 229 -7.92 -6.51 -72.58
C GLY A 229 -8.01 -5.36 -73.57
N TYR A 230 -6.87 -4.70 -73.81
CA TYR A 230 -6.66 -3.84 -74.96
C TYR A 230 -5.95 -4.65 -76.04
N HIS A 231 -6.57 -4.73 -77.22
CA HIS A 231 -5.97 -5.21 -78.45
C HIS A 231 -4.88 -4.24 -78.92
N MET A 232 -3.70 -4.76 -79.24
CA MET A 232 -2.92 -4.26 -80.37
C MET A 232 -2.91 -5.34 -81.45
N ARG A 233 -3.32 -4.94 -82.66
CA ARG A 233 -3.24 -5.69 -83.91
C ARG A 233 -2.03 -5.17 -84.72
N PRO A 234 -1.59 -5.93 -85.74
CA PRO A 234 -0.18 -6.22 -86.02
C PRO A 234 0.62 -5.07 -86.61
#